data_AF-K2HPJ8-F1
#
_entry.id   AF-K2HPJ8-F1
#
_cell.length_a   1.000
_cell.length_b   1.000
_cell.length_c   1.000
_cell.angle_alpha   90.00
_cell.angle_beta   90.00
_cell.angle_gamma   90.00
#
_symmetry.space_group_name_H-M   'P 1'
#
loop_
_entity.id
_entity.type
_entity.pdbx_description
1 polymer ?
#
loop_
_entity_poly.entity_id
_entity_poly.type
_entity_poly.pdbx_seq_one_letter_code
_entity_poly.pdbx_strand_id
1 'polypeptide(L)'
;MDMKTTVQQRKKSWLCIFPGCKEPVKTHYNCYSHVWDAHLRHLAALPIYGGEKGQVYKKLTHRLEAKKQCELYMTEVNNYTDIEQQRSIARARIGNPQLSLFINSLDSEITGTVSNEAINTVINQNNVVTFPLQDLVNSSLNKSLSLPSQSNLYQSSSYPLSFQEQSSPVVHTYECGSNEIEDNLLKSVLQHDDFIRIIQINENLKRLHVAGEVLAENGFLQRSDARVKEHIEPLKGCLDKILKLTGKSFNYTGKDEKNLGFIAQEVQEVCPELVHEDEFGLSVDVIGIIPILVEALKEINNAASESNTGSMDCFKELSKAANDALENIKTISKKLQENEDEKRKVIGTFAIEEESFHFSMGPAIITFSLAVLLSTLSGLVIFILPKLPGVWFYCWGITCALWFSTFQNKNELTYTMQKRKLILYWNKENTLFTYVLLFIGLLTVGMSIVMGKSIIILCLVSLCILFILGALAFWFNTRYKLSFNIIISVLVLFFLGVAVIIGVSFLIQPDYTCSINDNRSGYSLTISLNEKIPKQVISQLPWNCWSSSFEFSDKLPPGIYSVTKGSNTAPYIEGIVRTNFPTFTTNVYIKCVDVTRFYCGAITFKTCSSRTTEDDCIRNGCDWFSETGVCQ
;
A
#
# COMPACT_ATOMS: atom_id res chain seq x y z
N MET A 1 7.79 -63.15 6.61
CA MET A 1 7.31 -62.65 5.30
C MET A 1 7.46 -61.14 5.38
N ASP A 2 8.70 -60.66 5.22
CA ASP A 2 9.02 -59.23 5.26
C ASP A 2 9.38 -58.76 3.86
N MET A 3 8.44 -58.03 3.26
CA MET A 3 8.54 -57.53 1.91
C MET A 3 9.37 -56.24 1.95
N LYS A 4 10.67 -56.36 1.65
CA LYS A 4 11.58 -55.22 1.49
C LYS A 4 11.13 -54.37 0.30
N THR A 5 10.62 -53.17 0.57
CA THR A 5 10.36 -52.13 -0.42
C THR A 5 11.71 -51.59 -0.92
N THR A 6 12.09 -51.94 -2.15
CA THR A 6 13.23 -51.35 -2.86
C THR A 6 12.92 -49.89 -3.18
N VAL A 7 13.41 -48.96 -2.34
CA VAL A 7 13.42 -47.53 -2.66
C VAL A 7 14.48 -47.30 -3.73
N GLN A 8 14.05 -47.29 -4.98
CA GLN A 8 14.88 -46.93 -6.14
C GLN A 8 15.35 -45.48 -5.96
N GLN A 9 16.61 -45.28 -5.57
CA GLN A 9 17.20 -43.93 -5.46
C GLN A 9 17.11 -43.22 -6.81
N ARG A 10 16.33 -42.14 -6.87
CA ARG A 10 16.14 -41.37 -8.12
C ARG A 10 17.45 -40.69 -8.53
N LYS A 11 17.97 -41.03 -9.71
CA LYS A 11 19.19 -40.44 -10.28
C LYS A 11 19.03 -38.92 -10.43
N LYS A 12 19.97 -38.14 -9.91
CA LYS A 12 20.06 -36.69 -10.09
C LYS A 12 20.90 -36.41 -11.33
N SER A 13 20.27 -36.23 -12.49
CA SER A 13 20.96 -35.97 -13.76
C SER A 13 20.58 -34.64 -14.40
N TRP A 14 19.72 -33.81 -13.80
CA TRP A 14 19.17 -32.62 -14.46
C TRP A 14 19.69 -31.32 -13.87
N LEU A 15 20.00 -30.36 -14.73
CA LEU A 15 20.60 -29.07 -14.39
C LEU A 15 19.76 -27.91 -14.91
N CYS A 16 19.64 -26.85 -14.11
CA CYS A 16 19.06 -25.59 -14.54
C CYS A 16 20.11 -24.74 -15.26
N ILE A 17 19.75 -24.26 -16.45
CA ILE A 17 20.63 -23.44 -17.30
C ILE A 17 20.15 -21.98 -17.42
N PHE A 18 19.13 -21.58 -16.66
CA PHE A 18 18.65 -20.20 -16.61
C PHE A 18 19.80 -19.22 -16.31
N PRO A 19 19.90 -18.06 -17.00
CA PRO A 19 21.02 -17.13 -16.82
C PRO A 19 21.22 -16.75 -15.35
N GLY A 20 22.47 -16.84 -14.86
CA GLY A 20 22.81 -16.51 -13.47
C GLY A 20 22.52 -17.59 -12.42
N CYS A 21 21.78 -18.67 -12.75
CA CYS A 21 21.52 -19.76 -11.80
C CYS A 21 22.76 -20.65 -11.57
N LYS A 22 23.08 -20.98 -10.31
CA LYS A 22 24.24 -21.82 -9.92
C LYS A 22 23.87 -23.12 -9.21
N GLU A 23 22.60 -23.50 -9.24
CA GLU A 23 22.09 -24.63 -8.46
C GLU A 23 22.62 -26.01 -8.92
N PRO A 24 22.92 -26.92 -7.98
CA PRO A 24 23.48 -28.23 -8.29
C PRO A 24 22.49 -29.13 -9.03
N VAL A 25 22.99 -30.25 -9.56
CA VAL A 25 22.16 -31.26 -10.25
C VAL A 25 21.04 -31.80 -9.38
N LYS A 26 19.85 -31.87 -9.96
CA LYS A 26 18.59 -32.28 -9.32
C LYS A 26 18.00 -33.49 -10.05
N THR A 27 16.99 -34.10 -9.45
CA THR A 27 16.11 -35.04 -10.17
C THR A 27 15.27 -34.27 -11.18
N HIS A 28 14.80 -34.94 -12.24
CA HIS A 28 14.00 -34.31 -13.31
C HIS A 28 12.84 -33.46 -12.76
N TYR A 29 12.04 -34.00 -11.84
CA TYR A 29 10.93 -33.27 -11.21
C TYR A 29 11.37 -32.05 -10.38
N ASN A 30 12.44 -32.18 -9.59
CA ASN A 30 12.93 -31.09 -8.77
C ASN A 30 13.55 -29.98 -9.60
N CYS A 31 14.10 -30.32 -10.77
CA CYS A 31 14.60 -29.33 -11.72
C CYS A 31 13.43 -28.49 -12.30
N TYR A 32 12.31 -29.12 -12.69
CA TYR A 32 11.11 -28.39 -13.09
C TYR A 32 10.59 -27.42 -12.01
N SER A 33 10.44 -27.92 -10.79
CA SER A 33 9.95 -27.08 -9.69
C SER A 33 10.88 -25.90 -9.45
N HIS A 34 12.20 -26.12 -9.51
CA HIS A 34 13.17 -25.05 -9.34
C HIS A 34 13.12 -24.01 -10.47
N VAL A 35 13.14 -24.45 -11.73
CA VAL A 35 13.07 -23.53 -12.90
C VAL A 35 11.79 -22.71 -12.87
N TRP A 36 10.66 -23.36 -12.60
CA TRP A 36 9.38 -22.67 -12.49
C TRP A 36 9.38 -21.69 -11.31
N ASP A 37 9.60 -22.17 -10.09
CA ASP A 37 9.41 -21.39 -8.87
C ASP A 37 10.43 -20.26 -8.70
N ALA A 38 11.67 -20.48 -9.14
CA ALA A 38 12.75 -19.51 -8.99
C ALA A 38 12.86 -18.55 -10.18
N HIS A 39 12.51 -18.96 -11.40
CA HIS A 39 12.84 -18.21 -12.61
C HIS A 39 11.65 -17.83 -13.50
N LEU A 40 10.64 -18.68 -13.65
CA LEU A 40 9.54 -18.40 -14.59
C LEU A 40 8.27 -17.89 -13.92
N ARG A 41 8.03 -18.24 -12.65
CA ARG A 41 6.78 -17.94 -11.92
C ARG A 41 6.46 -16.45 -11.81
N HIS A 42 7.47 -15.59 -11.72
CA HIS A 42 7.27 -14.14 -11.68
C HIS A 42 7.01 -13.55 -13.08
N LEU A 43 7.54 -14.17 -14.14
CA LEU A 43 7.33 -13.76 -15.52
C LEU A 43 5.94 -14.17 -16.03
N ALA A 44 5.38 -15.26 -15.50
CA ALA A 44 4.02 -15.74 -15.81
C ALA A 44 2.88 -14.81 -15.32
N ALA A 45 3.20 -13.71 -14.61
CA ALA A 45 2.23 -12.69 -14.21
C ALA A 45 1.90 -11.69 -15.34
N LEU A 46 2.58 -11.76 -16.49
CA LEU A 46 2.33 -10.91 -17.65
C LEU A 46 1.06 -11.37 -18.42
N PRO A 47 0.23 -10.42 -18.94
CA PRO A 47 -1.06 -10.72 -19.55
C PRO A 47 -1.01 -11.60 -20.82
N ILE A 48 0.20 -11.86 -21.33
CA ILE A 48 0.46 -12.66 -22.54
C ILE A 48 0.31 -14.19 -22.25
N TYR A 49 0.38 -14.63 -20.99
CA TYR A 49 0.50 -16.05 -20.62
C TYR A 49 -0.66 -16.63 -19.80
N GLY A 50 -1.89 -16.20 -20.04
CA GLY A 50 -3.06 -16.95 -19.55
C GLY A 50 -3.16 -17.06 -18.02
N GLY A 51 -3.32 -15.93 -17.33
CA GLY A 51 -4.28 -15.79 -16.23
C GLY A 51 -4.15 -16.61 -14.94
N GLU A 52 -3.19 -17.51 -14.73
CA GLU A 52 -3.01 -18.20 -13.45
C GLU A 52 -1.89 -17.57 -12.60
N LYS A 53 -2.32 -16.74 -11.64
CA LYS A 53 -1.47 -16.02 -10.67
C LYS A 53 -0.37 -16.90 -10.06
N GLY A 54 0.89 -16.70 -10.44
CA GLY A 54 2.10 -16.92 -9.63
C GLY A 54 2.12 -18.15 -8.70
N GLN A 55 1.49 -19.28 -9.07
CA GLN A 55 1.38 -20.43 -8.18
C GLN A 55 2.67 -21.24 -8.17
N VAL A 56 2.97 -21.83 -7.01
CA VAL A 56 4.10 -22.75 -6.85
C VAL A 56 3.90 -23.96 -7.77
N TYR A 57 4.95 -24.47 -8.41
CA TYR A 57 4.88 -25.55 -9.41
C TYR A 57 4.07 -26.78 -8.95
N LYS A 58 4.16 -27.12 -7.65
CA LYS A 58 3.43 -28.23 -7.05
C LYS A 58 1.90 -28.02 -7.00
N LYS A 59 1.42 -26.77 -6.99
CA LYS A 59 0.00 -26.43 -6.89
C LYS A 59 -0.69 -26.20 -8.24
N LEU A 60 0.07 -26.13 -9.34
CA LEU A 60 -0.47 -26.01 -10.69
C LEU A 60 -1.40 -27.18 -11.03
N THR A 61 -2.61 -26.85 -11.44
CA THR A 61 -3.64 -27.75 -11.96
C THR A 61 -3.27 -28.29 -13.34
N HIS A 62 -2.78 -27.42 -14.24
CA HIS A 62 -2.33 -27.77 -15.59
C HIS A 62 -0.80 -27.65 -15.74
N ARG A 63 -0.07 -28.72 -15.41
CA ARG A 63 1.41 -28.72 -15.44
C ARG A 63 2.04 -28.90 -16.83
N LEU A 64 1.25 -29.19 -17.87
CA LEU A 64 1.79 -29.54 -19.19
C LEU A 64 2.48 -28.33 -19.85
N GLU A 65 1.87 -27.16 -19.77
CA GLU A 65 2.39 -25.93 -20.38
C GLU A 65 3.62 -25.41 -19.61
N ALA A 66 3.54 -25.42 -18.28
CA ALA A 66 4.67 -25.07 -17.41
C ALA A 66 5.91 -25.96 -17.66
N LYS A 67 5.71 -27.25 -17.97
CA LYS A 67 6.81 -28.17 -18.31
C LYS A 67 7.50 -27.78 -19.61
N LYS A 68 6.75 -27.54 -20.69
CA LYS A 68 7.32 -27.13 -21.99
C LYS A 68 8.20 -25.89 -21.85
N GLN A 69 7.76 -24.91 -21.06
CA GLN A 69 8.54 -23.69 -20.82
C GLN A 69 9.80 -23.95 -19.98
N CYS A 70 9.73 -24.83 -18.98
CA CYS A 70 10.89 -25.20 -18.18
C CYS A 70 11.91 -26.02 -18.96
N GLU A 71 11.48 -26.87 -19.89
CA GLU A 71 12.35 -27.73 -20.72
C GLU A 71 13.40 -26.90 -21.49
N LEU A 72 13.05 -25.69 -21.92
CA LEU A 72 13.98 -24.73 -22.56
C LEU A 72 15.16 -24.35 -21.67
N TYR A 73 14.99 -24.41 -20.35
CA TYR A 73 16.00 -24.01 -19.36
C TYR A 73 16.51 -25.18 -18.51
N MET A 74 16.38 -26.40 -19.03
CA MET A 74 16.82 -27.63 -18.39
C MET A 74 17.72 -28.45 -19.32
N THR A 75 18.77 -29.07 -18.77
CA THR A 75 19.62 -30.00 -19.53
C THR A 75 20.00 -31.20 -18.69
N GLU A 76 20.19 -32.35 -19.35
CA GLU A 76 20.67 -33.56 -18.69
C GLU A 76 22.21 -33.61 -18.72
N VAL A 77 22.80 -33.88 -17.57
CA VAL A 77 24.24 -33.86 -17.31
C VAL A 77 24.81 -35.27 -17.43
N ASN A 78 25.90 -35.39 -18.17
CA ASN A 78 26.67 -36.63 -18.27
C ASN A 78 27.76 -36.68 -17.19
N ASN A 79 28.03 -37.86 -16.63
CA ASN A 79 28.94 -38.07 -15.48
C ASN A 79 30.44 -37.80 -15.76
N TYR A 80 30.83 -37.42 -16.97
CA TYR A 80 32.22 -37.46 -17.43
C TYR A 80 32.90 -36.08 -17.62
N THR A 81 32.19 -34.97 -17.38
CA THR A 81 32.75 -33.60 -17.56
C THR A 81 32.29 -32.65 -16.45
N ASP A 82 33.03 -31.54 -16.26
CA ASP A 82 32.73 -30.52 -15.26
C ASP A 82 31.33 -29.89 -15.49
N ILE A 83 30.55 -29.80 -14.41
CA ILE A 83 29.14 -29.38 -14.43
C ILE A 83 29.03 -27.92 -14.86
N GLU A 84 29.96 -27.05 -14.44
CA GLU A 84 29.95 -25.63 -14.78
C GLU A 84 30.25 -25.42 -16.27
N GLN A 85 31.17 -26.23 -16.82
CA GLN A 85 31.48 -26.24 -18.24
C GLN A 85 30.26 -26.69 -19.08
N GLN A 86 29.57 -27.78 -18.69
CA GLN A 86 28.33 -28.21 -19.34
C GLN A 86 27.24 -27.13 -19.27
N ARG A 87 27.11 -26.44 -18.13
CA ARG A 87 26.17 -25.31 -17.96
C ARG A 87 26.47 -24.16 -18.93
N SER A 88 27.74 -23.81 -19.07
CA SER A 88 28.18 -22.72 -19.97
C SER A 88 27.91 -23.05 -21.44
N ILE A 89 28.19 -24.29 -21.87
CA ILE A 89 27.93 -24.78 -23.23
C ILE A 89 26.43 -24.80 -23.53
N ALA A 90 25.62 -25.29 -22.59
CA ALA A 90 24.17 -25.33 -22.74
C ALA A 90 23.55 -23.93 -22.83
N ARG A 91 24.05 -22.96 -22.05
CA ARG A 91 23.65 -21.55 -22.14
C ARG A 91 24.00 -20.93 -23.49
N ALA A 92 25.18 -21.24 -24.03
CA ALA A 92 25.59 -20.75 -25.34
C ALA A 92 24.68 -21.26 -26.48
N ARG A 93 24.09 -22.46 -26.35
CA ARG A 93 23.15 -23.01 -27.33
C ARG A 93 21.77 -22.34 -27.34
N ILE A 94 21.34 -21.72 -26.24
CA ILE A 94 20.03 -21.07 -26.15
C ILE A 94 19.98 -19.79 -27.01
N GLY A 95 21.13 -19.23 -27.41
CA GLY A 95 21.17 -17.91 -28.05
C GLY A 95 20.59 -16.83 -27.13
N ASN A 96 20.46 -15.59 -27.60
CA ASN A 96 19.85 -14.53 -26.80
C ASN A 96 18.37 -14.92 -26.49
N PRO A 97 17.98 -15.18 -25.23
CA PRO A 97 16.68 -15.78 -24.90
C PRO A 97 15.49 -14.86 -25.22
N GLN A 98 15.73 -13.57 -25.48
CA GLN A 98 14.73 -12.63 -25.96
C GLN A 98 14.29 -12.90 -27.42
N LEU A 99 15.14 -13.54 -28.24
CA LEU A 99 14.87 -13.77 -29.66
C LEU A 99 14.13 -15.09 -29.93
N SER A 100 14.42 -16.14 -29.14
CA SER A 100 13.77 -17.45 -29.27
C SER A 100 12.31 -17.46 -28.77
N LEU A 101 11.97 -16.59 -27.82
CA LEU A 101 10.60 -16.34 -27.39
C LEU A 101 9.74 -15.65 -28.46
N PHE A 102 10.36 -14.83 -29.31
CA PHE A 102 9.69 -14.16 -30.42
C PHE A 102 9.37 -15.15 -31.56
N ILE A 103 10.29 -16.07 -31.87
CA ILE A 103 10.10 -17.08 -32.94
C ILE A 103 8.97 -18.06 -32.59
N ASN A 104 8.85 -18.48 -31.33
CA ASN A 104 7.75 -19.35 -30.89
C ASN A 104 6.37 -18.67 -30.86
N SER A 105 6.32 -17.32 -30.85
CA SER A 105 5.07 -16.57 -30.99
C SER A 105 4.60 -16.38 -32.44
N LEU A 106 5.48 -16.60 -33.42
CA LEU A 106 5.11 -16.63 -34.84
C LEU A 106 4.56 -18.01 -35.26
N ASP A 107 5.05 -19.10 -34.65
CA ASP A 107 4.58 -20.47 -34.96
C ASP A 107 3.16 -20.78 -34.43
N SER A 108 2.61 -19.96 -33.52
CA SER A 108 1.23 -20.13 -33.05
C SER A 108 0.16 -19.61 -34.01
N GLU A 109 0.52 -18.93 -35.10
CA GLU A 109 -0.43 -18.44 -36.11
C GLU A 109 -0.47 -19.27 -37.41
N ILE A 110 0.31 -20.35 -37.52
CA ILE A 110 0.25 -21.26 -38.67
C ILE A 110 0.03 -22.71 -38.19
N THR A 111 -1.21 -23.02 -37.83
CA THR A 111 -1.66 -24.42 -37.77
C THR A 111 -2.54 -24.71 -38.98
N GLY A 112 -1.92 -25.34 -39.99
CA GLY A 112 -2.58 -25.79 -41.21
C GLY A 112 -1.83 -26.97 -41.83
N THR A 113 -2.08 -28.17 -41.30
CA THR A 113 -1.99 -29.49 -41.96
C THR A 113 -0.75 -29.80 -42.83
N VAL A 114 0.22 -30.56 -42.31
CA VAL A 114 0.99 -31.56 -43.09
C VAL A 114 1.35 -32.77 -42.20
N SER A 115 1.23 -33.96 -42.78
CA SER A 115 1.33 -35.31 -42.20
C SER A 115 2.73 -35.78 -41.77
N ASN A 116 2.73 -36.75 -40.84
CA ASN A 116 3.85 -37.36 -40.10
C ASN A 116 4.84 -38.26 -40.88
N GLU A 117 5.24 -37.92 -42.11
CA GLU A 117 6.16 -38.80 -42.89
C GLU A 117 7.57 -38.24 -43.20
N ALA A 118 7.92 -37.04 -42.71
CA ALA A 118 9.20 -36.39 -43.05
C ALA A 118 10.25 -36.31 -41.92
N ILE A 119 10.08 -37.04 -40.80
CA ILE A 119 10.96 -36.90 -39.62
C ILE A 119 12.12 -37.91 -39.57
N ASN A 120 12.16 -38.94 -40.44
CA ASN A 120 13.11 -40.05 -40.28
C ASN A 120 14.34 -40.10 -41.22
N THR A 121 14.75 -39.01 -41.87
CA THR A 121 15.87 -39.08 -42.86
C THR A 121 17.01 -38.07 -42.69
N VAL A 122 17.17 -37.45 -41.52
CA VAL A 122 18.39 -36.62 -41.27
C VAL A 122 18.97 -36.90 -39.87
N ILE A 123 19.21 -38.17 -39.58
CA ILE A 123 20.26 -38.57 -38.63
C ILE A 123 21.20 -39.45 -39.43
N ASN A 124 22.20 -38.85 -40.08
CA ASN A 124 23.52 -39.45 -40.21
C ASN A 124 24.54 -38.53 -40.90
N GLN A 125 25.71 -38.50 -40.25
CA GLN A 125 27.05 -38.18 -40.74
C GLN A 125 27.64 -36.78 -40.49
N ASN A 126 28.79 -36.89 -39.82
CA ASN A 126 29.73 -35.88 -39.37
C ASN A 126 30.49 -35.22 -40.52
N ASN A 127 31.16 -34.11 -40.17
CA ASN A 127 32.41 -33.56 -40.69
C ASN A 127 32.37 -32.36 -41.66
N VAL A 128 32.98 -31.26 -41.17
CA VAL A 128 34.07 -30.48 -41.79
C VAL A 128 33.72 -29.39 -42.83
N VAL A 129 33.88 -28.13 -42.39
CA VAL A 129 34.61 -26.99 -43.00
C VAL A 129 34.01 -26.19 -44.20
N THR A 130 33.81 -24.89 -43.89
CA THR A 130 33.87 -23.61 -44.67
C THR A 130 33.08 -23.35 -45.98
N PHE A 131 32.19 -22.33 -45.91
CA PHE A 131 31.83 -21.20 -46.83
C PHE A 131 31.61 -21.45 -48.34
N PRO A 132 31.02 -20.49 -49.11
CA PRO A 132 29.84 -19.60 -48.96
C PRO A 132 28.86 -19.78 -50.17
N LEU A 133 27.74 -19.03 -50.26
CA LEU A 133 26.89 -18.72 -51.47
C LEU A 133 25.43 -18.48 -50.99
N GLN A 134 24.87 -17.26 -51.00
CA GLN A 134 24.38 -16.47 -52.15
C GLN A 134 23.75 -17.36 -53.24
N ASP A 135 22.47 -17.13 -53.55
CA ASP A 135 21.64 -17.79 -54.57
C ASP A 135 20.83 -19.03 -54.13
N LEU A 136 19.76 -18.82 -53.34
CA LEU A 136 18.57 -19.71 -53.43
C LEU A 136 17.27 -19.16 -52.80
N VAL A 137 16.86 -17.91 -53.06
CA VAL A 137 15.46 -17.50 -52.83
C VAL A 137 14.99 -16.55 -53.94
N ASN A 138 14.99 -17.06 -55.16
CA ASN A 138 14.25 -16.50 -56.29
C ASN A 138 13.46 -17.64 -56.95
N SER A 139 12.41 -18.15 -56.28
CA SER A 139 11.30 -18.89 -56.94
C SER A 139 10.31 -19.48 -55.92
N SER A 140 9.37 -18.69 -55.39
CA SER A 140 8.12 -19.25 -54.85
C SER A 140 7.07 -18.18 -54.51
N LEU A 141 6.73 -17.31 -55.46
CA LEU A 141 5.45 -16.61 -55.39
C LEU A 141 4.97 -16.30 -56.81
N ASN A 142 4.35 -17.29 -57.45
CA ASN A 142 3.43 -17.10 -58.56
C ASN A 142 2.49 -18.31 -58.73
N LYS A 143 1.21 -17.98 -58.96
CA LYS A 143 0.01 -18.80 -59.30
C LYS A 143 -0.77 -19.48 -58.17
N SER A 144 -2.12 -19.55 -58.13
CA SER A 144 -3.30 -18.82 -58.69
C SER A 144 -4.56 -19.73 -58.52
N LEU A 145 -5.76 -19.13 -58.42
CA LEU A 145 -7.17 -19.63 -58.57
C LEU A 145 -8.01 -19.65 -57.27
N SER A 146 -9.30 -19.27 -57.17
CA SER A 146 -10.26 -18.42 -57.91
C SER A 146 -11.67 -18.44 -57.22
N LEU A 147 -12.32 -17.27 -57.02
CA LEU A 147 -13.77 -16.83 -56.90
C LEU A 147 -14.96 -17.80 -56.63
N PRO A 148 -16.19 -17.37 -56.16
CA PRO A 148 -16.94 -16.11 -56.43
C PRO A 148 -17.62 -15.46 -55.17
N SER A 149 -18.39 -14.34 -55.14
CA SER A 149 -19.29 -13.61 -56.08
C SER A 149 -19.69 -12.20 -55.56
N GLN A 150 -19.79 -11.21 -56.49
CA GLN A 150 -20.73 -10.06 -56.60
C GLN A 150 -20.76 -8.97 -55.48
N SER A 151 -20.83 -7.65 -55.73
CA SER A 151 -21.00 -6.82 -56.95
C SER A 151 -20.85 -5.31 -56.60
N ASN A 152 -20.40 -4.52 -57.59
CA ASN A 152 -20.64 -3.08 -57.83
C ASN A 152 -19.94 -2.04 -56.91
N LEU A 153 -19.36 -0.92 -57.38
CA LEU A 153 -19.27 -0.28 -58.70
C LEU A 153 -18.06 0.68 -58.69
N TYR A 154 -17.30 0.73 -59.79
CA TYR A 154 -16.21 1.69 -60.05
C TYR A 154 -16.73 3.01 -60.64
N GLN A 155 -16.00 4.11 -60.42
CA GLN A 155 -15.64 5.13 -61.43
C GLN A 155 -14.62 6.08 -60.77
N SER A 156 -13.32 6.13 -61.10
CA SER A 156 -12.54 6.28 -62.36
C SER A 156 -12.39 7.72 -62.88
N SER A 157 -11.18 7.98 -63.39
CA SER A 157 -10.69 9.10 -64.26
C SER A 157 -10.08 10.33 -63.57
N SER A 158 -9.01 11.01 -64.02
CA SER A 158 -7.80 10.70 -64.83
C SER A 158 -7.03 12.02 -65.14
N TYR A 159 -5.68 11.95 -65.20
CA TYR A 159 -4.74 12.78 -66.02
C TYR A 159 -4.24 14.19 -65.53
N PRO A 160 -3.05 14.68 -66.03
CA PRO A 160 -1.94 15.18 -65.19
C PRO A 160 -1.41 16.61 -65.49
N LEU A 161 -0.29 17.00 -64.82
CA LEU A 161 0.70 18.08 -65.10
C LEU A 161 0.32 19.55 -64.82
N SER A 162 1.04 20.21 -63.90
CA SER A 162 2.01 21.31 -64.16
C SER A 162 2.29 22.20 -62.93
N PHE A 163 3.47 22.81 -62.96
CA PHE A 163 4.21 23.57 -61.93
C PHE A 163 3.56 24.90 -61.51
N GLN A 164 3.63 25.27 -60.22
CA GLN A 164 4.21 26.56 -59.76
C GLN A 164 4.29 26.64 -58.23
N GLU A 165 5.45 27.11 -57.75
CA GLU A 165 5.73 27.50 -56.37
C GLU A 165 4.81 28.64 -55.92
N GLN A 166 4.26 28.57 -54.69
CA GLN A 166 4.32 29.68 -53.74
C GLN A 166 3.77 29.32 -52.34
N SER A 167 4.63 29.58 -51.35
CA SER A 167 4.37 30.07 -49.99
C SER A 167 3.50 29.28 -49.00
N SER A 168 4.16 28.96 -47.88
CA SER A 168 3.65 28.70 -46.51
C SER A 168 3.36 27.24 -46.16
N PRO A 169 4.11 26.61 -45.22
CA PRO A 169 3.68 25.33 -44.66
C PRO A 169 2.52 25.56 -43.70
N VAL A 170 1.41 24.91 -44.05
CA VAL A 170 0.17 24.80 -43.29
C VAL A 170 0.43 24.11 -41.96
N VAL A 171 0.03 24.77 -40.88
CA VAL A 171 -0.05 24.20 -39.52
C VAL A 171 -1.25 23.24 -39.49
N HIS A 172 -1.00 21.95 -39.25
CA HIS A 172 -2.04 21.00 -38.90
C HIS A 172 -2.04 20.79 -37.38
N THR A 173 -2.91 21.50 -36.68
CA THR A 173 -3.28 21.20 -35.29
C THR A 173 -4.36 20.11 -35.28
N TYR A 174 -4.09 19.00 -34.60
CA TYR A 174 -5.10 18.02 -34.24
C TYR A 174 -5.67 18.37 -32.86
N GLU A 175 -6.96 18.73 -32.81
CA GLU A 175 -7.69 18.91 -31.56
C GLU A 175 -8.08 17.54 -30.97
N CYS A 176 -7.65 17.30 -29.73
CA CYS A 176 -8.21 16.25 -28.88
C CYS A 176 -8.82 16.93 -27.65
N GLY A 177 -10.14 16.84 -27.54
CA GLY A 177 -10.90 17.52 -26.48
C GLY A 177 -10.77 16.85 -25.11
N SER A 178 -10.58 17.67 -24.07
CA SER A 178 -11.03 17.41 -22.70
C SER A 178 -10.98 18.69 -21.84
N ASN A 179 -12.15 19.11 -21.36
CA ASN A 179 -12.44 19.86 -20.12
C ASN A 179 -11.71 21.20 -19.81
N GLU A 180 -12.46 22.29 -19.91
CA GLU A 180 -12.09 23.72 -19.89
C GLU A 180 -11.60 24.36 -18.56
N ILE A 181 -10.85 23.71 -17.68
CA ILE A 181 -10.37 24.40 -16.44
C ILE A 181 -8.85 24.39 -16.20
N GLU A 182 -8.05 23.62 -16.94
CA GLU A 182 -6.56 23.68 -16.85
C GLU A 182 -5.88 24.41 -18.02
N ASP A 183 -6.66 24.92 -18.97
CA ASP A 183 -6.16 25.39 -20.27
C ASP A 183 -5.41 26.74 -20.18
N ASN A 184 -5.71 27.57 -19.18
CA ASN A 184 -5.13 28.90 -19.05
C ASN A 184 -3.72 28.91 -18.43
N LEU A 185 -3.38 27.93 -17.58
CA LEU A 185 -2.02 27.82 -17.04
C LEU A 185 -1.07 27.20 -18.07
N LEU A 186 -1.55 26.17 -18.79
CA LEU A 186 -0.79 25.48 -19.84
C LEU A 186 -0.55 26.37 -21.07
N LYS A 187 -1.53 27.20 -21.46
CA LYS A 187 -1.33 28.21 -22.53
C LYS A 187 -0.28 29.26 -22.19
N SER A 188 -0.13 29.65 -20.93
CA SER A 188 0.86 30.66 -20.53
C SER A 188 2.31 30.15 -20.59
N VAL A 189 2.52 28.84 -20.42
CA VAL A 189 3.85 28.20 -20.53
C VAL A 189 4.20 27.89 -21.98
N LEU A 190 3.21 27.53 -22.81
CA LEU A 190 3.41 27.16 -24.22
C LEU A 190 3.47 28.36 -25.18
N GLN A 191 3.17 29.58 -24.73
CA GLN A 191 3.07 30.73 -25.62
C GLN A 191 4.40 31.40 -25.99
N HIS A 192 5.52 31.07 -25.33
CA HIS A 192 6.76 31.82 -25.53
C HIS A 192 7.99 31.06 -26.00
N ASP A 193 8.00 29.72 -26.08
CA ASP A 193 9.08 28.99 -26.74
C ASP A 193 8.56 27.63 -27.25
N ASP A 194 8.95 27.24 -28.47
CA ASP A 194 8.60 25.94 -29.06
C ASP A 194 9.05 24.79 -28.14
N PHE A 195 8.15 24.26 -27.31
CA PHE A 195 8.45 23.17 -26.34
C PHE A 195 9.12 21.97 -27.00
N ILE A 196 8.69 21.63 -28.21
CA ILE A 196 9.29 20.62 -29.07
C ILE A 196 9.38 21.17 -30.49
N ARG A 197 10.59 21.15 -31.07
CA ARG A 197 10.82 21.56 -32.46
C ARG A 197 11.42 20.42 -33.28
N ILE A 198 10.73 20.07 -34.36
CA ILE A 198 11.22 19.13 -35.37
C ILE A 198 11.82 19.97 -36.51
N ILE A 199 13.15 19.99 -36.58
CA ILE A 199 13.87 20.84 -37.54
C ILE A 199 13.98 20.16 -38.91
N GLN A 200 14.17 18.83 -38.93
CA GLN A 200 14.38 18.09 -40.17
C GLN A 200 13.91 16.65 -40.04
N ILE A 201 13.01 16.23 -40.93
CA ILE A 201 12.67 14.82 -41.18
C ILE A 201 12.83 14.60 -42.68
N ASN A 202 13.88 13.87 -43.06
CA ASN A 202 13.96 13.26 -44.38
C ASN A 202 14.34 11.78 -44.22
N GLU A 203 14.47 11.04 -45.33
CA GLU A 203 14.76 9.60 -45.28
C GLU A 203 16.08 9.28 -44.53
N ASN A 204 17.01 10.25 -44.44
CA ASN A 204 18.36 10.05 -43.92
C ASN A 204 18.64 10.75 -42.58
N LEU A 205 17.86 11.77 -42.20
CA LEU A 205 18.13 12.62 -41.05
C LEU A 205 16.81 12.98 -40.33
N LYS A 206 16.77 12.66 -39.03
CA LYS A 206 15.66 12.99 -38.13
C LYS A 206 16.26 13.72 -36.93
N ARG A 207 16.01 15.03 -36.80
CA ARG A 207 16.49 15.85 -35.67
C ARG A 207 15.30 16.34 -34.83
N LEU A 208 15.42 16.17 -33.51
CA LEU A 208 14.43 16.58 -32.51
C LEU A 208 15.12 17.46 -31.47
N HIS A 209 14.64 18.70 -31.31
CA HIS A 209 15.06 19.60 -30.23
C HIS A 209 13.95 19.64 -29.17
N VAL A 210 14.32 19.42 -27.91
CA VAL A 210 13.40 19.43 -26.76
C VAL A 210 13.85 20.53 -25.80
N ALA A 211 12.98 21.51 -25.55
CA ALA A 211 13.23 22.57 -24.58
C ALA A 211 12.85 22.07 -23.17
N GLY A 212 13.74 21.28 -22.54
CA GLY A 212 13.50 20.73 -21.21
C GLY A 212 14.34 19.49 -20.89
N GLU A 213 13.89 18.73 -19.90
CA GLU A 213 14.53 17.48 -19.49
C GLU A 213 13.83 16.27 -20.15
N VAL A 214 14.62 15.27 -20.54
CA VAL A 214 14.11 14.00 -21.08
C VAL A 214 14.28 12.91 -20.02
N LEU A 215 13.17 12.42 -19.47
CA LEU A 215 13.15 11.27 -18.56
C LEU A 215 12.83 9.99 -19.35
N ALA A 216 13.75 9.02 -19.37
CA ALA A 216 13.57 7.72 -20.01
C ALA A 216 13.65 6.59 -18.99
N GLU A 217 12.51 5.97 -18.63
CA GLU A 217 12.44 4.90 -17.61
C GLU A 217 13.31 3.67 -17.95
N ASN A 218 13.49 3.39 -19.24
CA ASN A 218 14.22 2.22 -19.74
C ASN A 218 15.53 2.61 -20.47
N GLY A 219 16.00 3.85 -20.31
CA GLY A 219 17.23 4.36 -20.93
C GLY A 219 17.12 4.68 -22.44
N PHE A 220 18.26 5.06 -23.04
CA PHE A 220 18.38 5.36 -24.47
C PHE A 220 19.06 4.21 -25.22
N LEU A 221 18.45 3.73 -26.30
CA LEU A 221 19.06 2.75 -27.19
C LEU A 221 19.69 3.44 -28.40
N GLN A 222 21.01 3.30 -28.56
CA GLN A 222 21.74 3.83 -29.73
C GLN A 222 22.09 2.69 -30.69
N ARG A 223 21.75 2.84 -31.98
CA ARG A 223 22.10 1.86 -33.01
C ARG A 223 23.62 1.80 -33.19
N SER A 224 24.25 0.68 -32.85
CA SER A 224 25.71 0.52 -32.86
C SER A 224 26.23 -0.63 -33.74
N ASP A 225 25.38 -1.23 -34.58
CA ASP A 225 25.68 -2.37 -35.45
C ASP A 225 26.84 -2.06 -36.42
N ALA A 226 27.79 -2.98 -36.58
CA ALA A 226 28.94 -2.82 -37.46
C ALA A 226 28.55 -2.60 -38.93
N ARG A 227 27.40 -3.14 -39.37
CA ARG A 227 26.90 -3.00 -40.75
C ARG A 227 26.48 -1.58 -41.13
N VAL A 228 26.31 -0.70 -40.14
CA VAL A 228 25.96 0.72 -40.36
C VAL A 228 27.08 1.67 -39.97
N LYS A 229 28.31 1.16 -39.84
CA LYS A 229 29.51 1.94 -39.52
C LYS A 229 30.56 1.73 -40.60
N GLU A 230 31.25 2.79 -40.95
CA GLU A 230 32.40 2.80 -41.86
C GLU A 230 33.59 3.47 -41.17
N HIS A 231 34.80 3.29 -41.70
CA HIS A 231 36.04 3.89 -41.18
C HIS A 231 36.29 3.61 -39.68
N ILE A 232 36.15 2.35 -39.26
CA ILE A 232 36.35 1.94 -37.86
C ILE A 232 37.85 1.82 -37.55
N GLU A 233 38.37 2.77 -36.76
CA GLU A 233 39.77 2.81 -36.31
C GLU A 233 39.87 2.82 -34.77
N PRO A 234 40.95 2.27 -34.18
CA PRO A 234 41.18 2.36 -32.74
C PRO A 234 41.52 3.81 -32.33
N LEU A 235 40.97 4.27 -31.20
CA LEU A 235 41.32 5.57 -30.64
C LEU A 235 42.73 5.52 -30.04
N LYS A 236 43.51 6.58 -30.22
CA LYS A 236 44.91 6.69 -29.75
C LYS A 236 45.15 8.06 -29.11
N GLY A 237 46.09 8.11 -28.17
CA GLY A 237 46.45 9.34 -27.44
C GLY A 237 45.29 9.81 -26.55
N CYS A 238 44.47 8.88 -26.07
CA CYS A 238 43.26 9.20 -25.33
C CYS A 238 43.59 9.70 -23.93
N LEU A 239 44.67 9.21 -23.30
CA LEU A 239 45.12 9.67 -22.00
C LEU A 239 45.46 11.17 -22.02
N ASP A 240 46.24 11.60 -23.01
CA ASP A 240 46.62 13.01 -23.17
C ASP A 240 45.41 13.90 -23.42
N LYS A 241 44.40 13.41 -24.15
CA LYS A 241 43.12 14.11 -24.35
C LYS A 241 42.38 14.27 -23.01
N ILE A 242 42.20 13.20 -22.24
CA ILE A 242 41.50 13.25 -20.95
C ILE A 242 42.21 14.16 -19.95
N LEU A 243 43.55 14.14 -19.90
CA LEU A 243 44.34 14.98 -19.00
C LEU A 243 44.21 16.48 -19.27
N LYS A 244 43.83 16.88 -20.50
CA LYS A 244 43.57 18.27 -20.87
C LYS A 244 42.13 18.71 -20.58
N LEU A 245 41.20 17.77 -20.43
CA LEU A 245 39.81 18.08 -20.11
C LEU A 245 39.65 18.40 -18.62
N THR A 246 38.85 19.43 -18.32
CA THR A 246 38.59 19.84 -16.93
C THR A 246 37.09 19.82 -16.65
N GLY A 247 36.67 19.02 -15.66
CA GLY A 247 35.30 19.08 -15.14
C GLY A 247 35.05 20.39 -14.40
N LYS A 248 33.97 21.09 -14.73
CA LYS A 248 33.57 22.35 -14.09
C LYS A 248 32.27 22.18 -13.33
N SER A 249 32.10 23.02 -12.31
CA SER A 249 30.81 23.25 -11.70
C SER A 249 30.27 24.60 -12.13
N PHE A 250 29.02 24.64 -12.56
CA PHE A 250 28.40 25.85 -13.10
C PHE A 250 26.91 25.88 -12.76
N ASN A 251 26.34 27.08 -12.86
CA ASN A 251 24.91 27.31 -12.84
C ASN A 251 24.51 27.85 -14.21
N TYR A 252 23.34 27.47 -14.71
CA TYR A 252 22.79 28.14 -15.89
C TYR A 252 22.35 29.56 -15.53
N THR A 253 22.56 30.52 -16.43
CA THR A 253 22.12 31.90 -16.22
C THR A 253 20.63 31.94 -15.87
N GLY A 254 20.28 32.53 -14.73
CA GLY A 254 18.89 32.60 -14.25
C GLY A 254 18.41 31.38 -13.45
N LYS A 255 19.27 30.39 -13.16
CA LYS A 255 18.96 29.25 -12.30
C LYS A 255 19.96 29.15 -11.15
N ASP A 256 19.47 28.88 -9.94
CA ASP A 256 20.31 28.70 -8.74
C ASP A 256 20.81 27.26 -8.54
N GLU A 257 20.45 26.35 -9.45
CA GLU A 257 20.82 24.95 -9.39
C GLU A 257 22.25 24.72 -9.87
N LYS A 258 23.05 24.09 -9.01
CA LYS A 258 24.45 23.77 -9.24
C LYS A 258 24.57 22.48 -10.04
N ASN A 259 25.14 22.58 -11.24
CA ASN A 259 25.40 21.47 -12.14
C ASN A 259 26.90 21.18 -12.28
N LEU A 260 27.22 19.98 -12.77
CA LEU A 260 28.57 19.52 -13.09
C LEU A 260 28.64 19.09 -14.55
N GLY A 261 29.70 19.48 -15.25
CA GLY A 261 29.88 19.12 -16.66
C GLY A 261 31.13 19.73 -17.27
N PHE A 262 31.10 19.94 -18.59
CA PHE A 262 32.19 20.53 -19.36
C PHE A 262 31.74 21.82 -20.05
N ILE A 263 32.70 22.69 -20.35
CA ILE A 263 32.48 23.86 -21.20
C ILE A 263 32.75 23.45 -22.65
N ALA A 264 31.77 23.64 -23.53
CA ALA A 264 31.85 23.14 -24.91
C ALA A 264 33.07 23.66 -25.68
N GLN A 265 33.45 24.92 -25.47
CA GLN A 265 34.62 25.54 -26.08
C GLN A 265 35.93 24.88 -25.62
N GLU A 266 36.05 24.54 -24.32
CA GLU A 266 37.23 23.82 -23.80
C GLU A 266 37.30 22.40 -24.37
N VAL A 267 36.15 21.74 -24.55
CA VAL A 267 36.09 20.41 -25.18
C VAL A 267 36.45 20.48 -26.66
N GLN A 268 36.03 21.53 -27.38
CA GLN A 268 36.27 21.69 -28.81
C GLN A 268 37.76 21.77 -29.15
N GLU A 269 38.58 22.35 -28.26
CA GLU A 269 40.04 22.43 -28.44
C GLU A 269 40.74 21.05 -28.31
N VAL A 270 40.14 20.11 -27.59
CA VAL A 270 40.76 18.81 -27.25
C VAL A 270 40.15 17.65 -28.03
N CYS A 271 38.82 17.62 -28.12
CA CYS A 271 37.99 16.60 -28.78
C CYS A 271 36.91 17.28 -29.64
N PRO A 272 37.28 17.96 -30.75
CA PRO A 272 36.32 18.65 -31.62
C PRO A 272 35.22 17.71 -32.16
N GLU A 273 35.52 16.42 -32.29
CA GLU A 273 34.57 15.38 -32.72
C GLU A 273 33.35 15.20 -31.80
N LEU A 274 33.43 15.68 -30.54
CA LEU A 274 32.34 15.58 -29.56
C LEU A 274 31.52 16.87 -29.46
N VAL A 275 31.86 17.91 -30.22
CA VAL A 275 31.19 19.21 -30.14
C VAL A 275 30.39 19.46 -31.41
N HIS A 276 29.13 19.84 -31.23
CA HIS A 276 28.24 20.21 -32.32
C HIS A 276 27.84 21.68 -32.19
N GLU A 277 27.92 22.40 -33.29
CA GLU A 277 27.51 23.80 -33.40
C GLU A 277 26.16 23.86 -34.14
N ASP A 278 25.19 24.55 -33.54
CA ASP A 278 23.88 24.83 -34.14
C ASP A 278 23.51 26.31 -33.98
N GLU A 279 22.30 26.69 -34.43
CA GLU A 279 21.79 28.06 -34.36
C GLU A 279 21.63 28.58 -32.91
N PHE A 280 21.66 27.69 -31.92
CA PHE A 280 21.47 28.01 -30.49
C PHE A 280 22.79 28.00 -29.70
N GLY A 281 23.85 27.42 -30.25
CA GLY A 281 25.21 27.49 -29.71
C GLY A 281 25.99 26.19 -29.86
N LEU A 282 26.96 25.99 -28.96
CA LEU A 282 27.78 24.78 -28.90
C LEU A 282 27.20 23.78 -27.90
N SER A 283 27.08 22.53 -28.32
CA SER A 283 26.62 21.39 -27.53
C SER A 283 27.67 20.28 -27.52
N VAL A 284 27.70 19.46 -26.47
CA VAL A 284 28.70 18.39 -26.28
C VAL A 284 28.04 17.02 -26.20
N ASP A 285 28.52 16.05 -26.98
CA ASP A 285 28.21 14.63 -26.78
C ASP A 285 29.02 14.07 -25.61
N VAL A 286 28.41 14.13 -24.42
CA VAL A 286 29.01 13.61 -23.18
C VAL A 286 29.14 12.08 -23.20
N ILE A 287 28.28 11.37 -23.92
CA ILE A 287 28.31 9.90 -24.01
C ILE A 287 29.54 9.46 -24.84
N GLY A 288 29.87 10.22 -25.88
CA GLY A 288 31.05 10.00 -26.71
C GLY A 288 32.40 10.10 -25.98
N ILE A 289 32.43 10.64 -24.75
CA ILE A 289 33.64 10.66 -23.90
C ILE A 289 33.97 9.25 -23.37
N ILE A 290 32.98 8.38 -23.20
CA ILE A 290 33.16 7.06 -22.55
C ILE A 290 34.19 6.18 -23.30
N PRO A 291 34.14 6.02 -24.64
CA PRO A 291 35.18 5.29 -25.37
C PRO A 291 36.59 5.87 -25.20
N ILE A 292 36.74 7.20 -25.12
CA ILE A 292 38.02 7.86 -24.90
C ILE A 292 38.57 7.51 -23.51
N LEU A 293 37.72 7.52 -22.47
CA LEU A 293 38.10 7.11 -21.12
C LEU A 293 38.55 5.65 -21.07
N VAL A 294 37.88 4.75 -21.80
CA VAL A 294 38.23 3.33 -21.85
C VAL A 294 39.62 3.13 -22.46
N GLU A 295 39.92 3.78 -23.58
CA GLU A 295 41.25 3.68 -24.20
C GLU A 295 42.33 4.40 -23.38
N ALA A 296 42.02 5.52 -22.73
CA ALA A 296 42.95 6.18 -21.80
C ALA A 296 43.34 5.26 -20.62
N LEU A 297 42.39 4.52 -20.05
CA LEU A 297 42.67 3.54 -19.00
C LEU A 297 43.55 2.38 -19.48
N LYS A 298 43.34 1.92 -20.72
CA LYS A 298 44.22 0.91 -21.34
C LYS A 298 45.63 1.46 -21.59
N GLU A 299 45.75 2.70 -22.07
CA GLU A 299 47.03 3.38 -22.23
C GLU A 299 47.77 3.51 -20.89
N ILE A 300 47.08 3.91 -19.80
CA ILE A 300 47.65 3.94 -18.44
C ILE A 300 48.15 2.56 -18.02
N ASN A 301 47.33 1.52 -18.20
CA ASN A 301 47.68 0.16 -17.82
C ASN A 301 48.89 -0.37 -18.61
N ASN A 302 48.97 -0.07 -19.90
CA ASN A 302 50.10 -0.45 -20.75
C ASN A 302 51.37 0.31 -20.35
N ALA A 303 51.29 1.62 -20.13
CA ALA A 303 52.42 2.42 -19.65
C ALA A 303 52.96 1.93 -18.30
N ALA A 304 52.06 1.57 -17.36
CA ALA A 304 52.43 0.98 -16.08
C ALA A 304 53.11 -0.40 -16.21
N SER A 305 52.79 -1.14 -17.28
CA SER A 305 53.43 -2.43 -17.56
C SER A 305 54.82 -2.28 -18.21
N GLU A 306 55.06 -1.21 -18.96
CA GLU A 306 56.34 -0.93 -19.65
C GLU A 306 57.39 -0.25 -18.74
N SER A 307 56.97 0.56 -17.77
CA SER A 307 57.88 1.28 -16.86
C SER A 307 58.35 0.46 -15.65
N ASN A 308 58.98 -0.71 -15.87
CA ASN A 308 59.55 -1.54 -14.80
C ASN A 308 61.07 -1.68 -14.93
N THR A 309 61.82 -0.75 -14.33
CA THR A 309 63.16 -1.03 -13.78
C THR A 309 63.66 -0.06 -12.70
N GLY A 310 62.95 1.04 -12.36
CA GLY A 310 63.42 2.02 -11.37
C GLY A 310 62.52 2.32 -10.16
N SER A 311 61.19 2.17 -10.29
CA SER A 311 60.21 2.71 -9.32
C SER A 311 59.43 1.64 -8.54
N MET A 312 59.89 0.38 -8.61
CA MET A 312 59.22 -0.80 -8.07
C MET A 312 59.12 -0.78 -6.53
N ASP A 313 60.05 -0.13 -5.82
CA ASP A 313 60.09 -0.20 -4.36
C ASP A 313 59.06 0.72 -3.69
N CYS A 314 58.83 1.93 -4.24
CA CYS A 314 57.81 2.84 -3.73
C CYS A 314 56.38 2.34 -4.03
N PHE A 315 56.17 1.70 -5.19
CA PHE A 315 54.86 1.12 -5.53
C PHE A 315 54.58 -0.17 -4.76
N LYS A 316 55.60 -0.97 -4.43
CA LYS A 316 55.47 -2.12 -3.53
C LYS A 316 55.16 -1.70 -2.09
N GLU A 317 55.81 -0.65 -1.59
CA GLU A 317 55.49 -0.07 -0.28
C GLU A 317 54.05 0.46 -0.24
N LEU A 318 53.62 1.18 -1.29
CA LEU A 318 52.26 1.71 -1.37
C LEU A 318 51.20 0.62 -1.56
N SER A 319 51.46 -0.41 -2.37
CA SER A 319 50.51 -1.53 -2.53
C SER A 319 50.44 -2.38 -1.27
N LYS A 320 51.55 -2.53 -0.54
CA LYS A 320 51.58 -3.20 0.75
C LYS A 320 50.81 -2.42 1.81
N ALA A 321 51.01 -1.10 1.90
CA ALA A 321 50.26 -0.23 2.80
C ALA A 321 48.74 -0.19 2.46
N ALA A 322 48.39 -0.20 1.17
CA ALA A 322 47.00 -0.27 0.72
C ALA A 322 46.35 -1.63 1.04
N ASN A 323 47.10 -2.73 0.89
CA ASN A 323 46.63 -4.07 1.25
C ASN A 323 46.49 -4.24 2.77
N ASP A 324 47.43 -3.72 3.57
CA ASP A 324 47.33 -3.71 5.03
C ASP A 324 46.14 -2.86 5.51
N ALA A 325 45.89 -1.71 4.87
CA ALA A 325 44.70 -0.90 5.14
C ALA A 325 43.41 -1.65 4.77
N LEU A 326 43.39 -2.35 3.64
CA LEU A 326 42.24 -3.16 3.21
C LEU A 326 41.98 -4.34 4.15
N GLU A 327 43.03 -4.98 4.67
CA GLU A 327 42.93 -6.08 5.63
C GLU A 327 42.44 -5.58 7.00
N ASN A 328 42.91 -4.41 7.44
CA ASN A 328 42.39 -3.75 8.63
C ASN A 328 40.91 -3.37 8.47
N ILE A 329 40.51 -2.84 7.31
CA ILE A 329 39.10 -2.53 7.00
C ILE A 329 38.26 -3.82 6.98
N LYS A 330 38.75 -4.92 6.40
CA LYS A 330 38.07 -6.23 6.45
C LYS A 330 37.94 -6.78 7.87
N THR A 331 38.95 -6.57 8.71
CA THR A 331 38.94 -7.00 10.11
C THR A 331 37.97 -6.17 10.93
N ILE A 332 37.90 -4.86 10.67
CA ILE A 332 36.93 -3.94 11.27
C ILE A 332 35.51 -4.28 10.79
N SER A 333 35.30 -4.52 9.50
CA SER A 333 33.99 -4.92 8.96
C SER A 333 33.53 -6.25 9.53
N LYS A 334 34.45 -7.21 9.70
CA LYS A 334 34.16 -8.49 10.35
C LYS A 334 33.79 -8.32 11.83
N LYS A 335 34.50 -7.47 12.58
CA LYS A 335 34.15 -7.14 13.98
C LYS A 335 32.82 -6.39 14.10
N LEU A 336 32.49 -5.52 13.14
CA LEU A 336 31.19 -4.86 13.07
C LEU A 336 30.08 -5.87 12.78
N GLN A 337 30.32 -6.82 11.88
CA GLN A 337 29.39 -7.89 11.53
C GLN A 337 29.20 -8.89 12.67
N GLU A 338 30.27 -9.23 13.41
CA GLU A 338 30.21 -10.06 14.63
C GLU A 338 29.44 -9.35 15.75
N ASN A 339 29.58 -8.02 15.92
CA ASN A 339 28.77 -7.23 16.86
C ASN A 339 27.29 -7.14 16.44
N GLU A 340 27.01 -7.10 15.14
CA GLU A 340 25.64 -7.16 14.60
C GLU A 340 25.03 -8.55 14.82
N ASP A 341 25.79 -9.63 14.64
CA ASP A 341 25.35 -11.00 14.85
C ASP A 341 25.21 -11.36 16.34
N GLU A 342 26.00 -10.75 17.22
CA GLU A 342 25.86 -10.86 18.67
C GLU A 342 24.59 -10.13 19.16
N LYS A 343 24.30 -8.93 18.62
CA LYS A 343 22.98 -8.29 18.78
C LYS A 343 21.85 -9.15 18.20
N ARG A 344 22.07 -9.82 17.07
CA ARG A 344 21.09 -10.71 16.41
C ARG A 344 20.83 -11.99 17.22
N LYS A 345 21.81 -12.51 17.97
CA LYS A 345 21.63 -13.67 18.88
C LYS A 345 20.91 -13.31 20.18
N VAL A 346 21.15 -12.12 20.74
CA VAL A 346 20.39 -11.62 21.90
C VAL A 346 18.91 -11.38 21.52
N ILE A 347 18.66 -10.95 20.28
CA ILE A 347 17.32 -10.77 19.72
C ILE A 347 16.71 -12.11 19.26
N GLY A 348 17.50 -13.06 18.75
CA GLY A 348 17.04 -14.34 18.19
C GLY A 348 16.42 -15.34 19.15
N THR A 349 16.35 -15.01 20.45
CA THR A 349 15.54 -15.78 21.42
C THR A 349 14.11 -15.24 21.53
N PHE A 350 13.80 -14.10 20.90
CA PHE A 350 12.46 -13.51 20.84
C PHE A 350 12.21 -12.84 19.47
N ALA A 351 11.26 -13.41 18.73
CA ALA A 351 10.63 -12.87 17.51
C ALA A 351 11.20 -13.34 16.15
N ILE A 352 10.49 -14.33 15.61
CA ILE A 352 9.96 -14.44 14.25
C ILE A 352 10.18 -13.16 13.40
N GLU A 353 10.79 -13.34 12.24
CA GLU A 353 10.94 -12.36 11.17
C GLU A 353 9.56 -12.10 10.53
N GLU A 354 8.79 -11.16 11.09
CA GLU A 354 7.65 -10.52 10.44
C GLU A 354 8.10 -9.20 9.80
N GLU A 355 7.64 -8.89 8.59
CA GLU A 355 7.65 -7.53 8.05
C GLU A 355 7.15 -6.59 9.16
N SER A 356 8.04 -5.79 9.74
CA SER A 356 7.69 -5.02 10.93
C SER A 356 6.58 -4.04 10.57
N PHE A 357 5.37 -4.32 11.04
CA PHE A 357 4.24 -3.42 10.98
C PHE A 357 4.62 -2.07 11.61
N HIS A 358 4.87 -1.08 10.75
CA HIS A 358 5.30 0.24 11.18
C HIS A 358 4.07 1.08 11.55
N PHE A 359 3.62 0.93 12.79
CA PHE A 359 2.47 1.68 13.31
C PHE A 359 2.83 3.15 13.53
N SER A 360 2.22 4.04 12.74
CA SER A 360 2.36 5.48 12.89
C SER A 360 1.00 6.16 12.78
N MET A 361 0.72 7.10 13.68
CA MET A 361 -0.52 7.90 13.67
C MET A 361 -0.34 9.28 13.04
N GLY A 362 0.83 9.60 12.48
CA GLY A 362 1.12 10.89 11.88
C GLY A 362 2.51 11.43 12.21
N PRO A 363 2.77 12.73 11.95
CA PRO A 363 4.03 13.38 12.27
C PRO A 363 4.40 13.21 13.73
N ALA A 364 5.63 12.77 14.00
CA ALA A 364 6.11 12.49 15.35
C ALA A 364 5.92 13.65 16.34
N ILE A 365 6.04 14.90 15.87
CA ILE A 365 5.86 16.10 16.72
C ILE A 365 4.40 16.33 17.12
N ILE A 366 3.45 16.07 16.22
CA ILE A 366 2.02 16.22 16.48
C ILE A 366 1.57 15.08 17.40
N THR A 367 1.94 13.84 17.08
CA THR A 367 1.57 12.67 17.88
C THR A 367 2.15 12.77 19.30
N PHE A 368 3.37 13.29 19.47
CA PHE A 368 3.96 13.55 20.79
C PHE A 368 3.19 14.60 21.57
N SER A 369 2.88 15.74 20.94
CA SER A 369 2.13 16.82 21.60
C SER A 369 0.74 16.32 22.03
N LEU A 370 0.09 15.54 21.17
CA LEU A 370 -1.20 14.93 21.48
C LEU A 370 -1.09 13.88 22.59
N ALA A 371 -0.04 13.05 22.59
CA ALA A 371 0.21 12.04 23.62
C ALA A 371 0.35 12.70 25.01
N VAL A 372 1.12 13.79 25.11
CA VAL A 372 1.29 14.55 26.36
C VAL A 372 -0.05 15.13 26.83
N LEU A 373 -0.80 15.77 25.92
CA LEU A 373 -2.12 16.33 26.24
C LEU A 373 -3.08 15.24 26.74
N LEU A 374 -3.22 14.15 25.99
CA LEU A 374 -4.14 13.07 26.32
C LEU A 374 -3.74 12.29 27.57
N SER A 375 -2.44 12.22 27.90
CA SER A 375 -1.97 11.63 29.16
C SER A 375 -2.55 12.38 30.35
N THR A 376 -2.51 13.72 30.34
CA THR A 376 -3.10 14.53 31.41
C THR A 376 -4.61 14.38 31.48
N LEU A 377 -5.29 14.43 30.32
CA LEU A 377 -6.73 14.29 30.25
C LEU A 377 -7.20 12.91 30.71
N SER A 378 -6.48 11.85 30.35
CA SER A 378 -6.86 10.48 30.70
C SER A 378 -6.78 10.19 32.20
N GLY A 379 -5.89 10.87 32.94
CA GLY A 379 -5.87 10.84 34.40
C GLY A 379 -7.04 11.60 35.03
N LEU A 380 -7.42 12.74 34.44
CA LEU A 380 -8.54 13.57 34.91
C LEU A 380 -9.92 12.94 34.63
N VAL A 381 -10.05 12.20 33.54
CA VAL A 381 -11.32 11.60 33.07
C VAL A 381 -11.96 10.69 34.12
N ILE A 382 -11.18 10.02 34.97
CA ILE A 382 -11.71 9.20 36.08
C ILE A 382 -12.46 10.06 37.10
N PHE A 383 -11.97 11.26 37.39
CA PHE A 383 -12.57 12.18 38.34
C PHE A 383 -13.76 12.93 37.74
N ILE A 384 -13.68 13.30 36.46
CA ILE A 384 -14.74 14.03 35.76
C ILE A 384 -15.93 13.11 35.47
N LEU A 385 -15.66 11.87 35.01
CA LEU A 385 -16.68 10.93 34.56
C LEU A 385 -16.59 9.58 35.30
N PRO A 386 -16.72 9.54 36.65
CA PRO A 386 -16.48 8.36 37.49
C PRO A 386 -17.47 7.19 37.28
N LYS A 387 -18.48 7.37 36.43
CA LYS A 387 -19.51 6.36 36.14
C LYS A 387 -19.44 5.78 34.72
N LEU A 388 -18.48 6.22 33.89
CA LEU A 388 -18.32 5.84 32.48
C LEU A 388 -17.01 5.08 32.23
N PRO A 389 -16.88 3.81 32.67
CA PRO A 389 -15.62 3.08 32.59
C PRO A 389 -15.14 2.87 31.14
N GLY A 390 -16.05 2.68 30.19
CA GLY A 390 -15.72 2.51 28.77
C GLY A 390 -14.93 3.68 28.18
N VAL A 391 -15.24 4.91 28.60
CA VAL A 391 -14.54 6.12 28.15
C VAL A 391 -13.12 6.15 28.72
N TRP A 392 -12.90 5.69 29.95
CA TRP A 392 -11.57 5.67 30.57
C TRP A 392 -10.65 4.71 29.83
N PHE A 393 -11.11 3.48 29.61
CA PHE A 393 -10.34 2.47 28.90
C PHE A 393 -9.99 2.93 27.49
N TYR A 394 -10.94 3.61 26.80
CA TYR A 394 -10.64 4.21 25.52
C TYR A 394 -9.56 5.29 25.64
N CYS A 395 -9.71 6.27 26.54
CA CYS A 395 -8.73 7.35 26.76
C CYS A 395 -7.33 6.83 27.11
N TRP A 396 -7.22 5.80 27.94
CA TRP A 396 -5.95 5.14 28.23
C TRP A 396 -5.39 4.41 27.01
N GLY A 397 -6.23 3.65 26.30
CA GLY A 397 -5.84 2.92 25.10
C GLY A 397 -5.30 3.83 24.00
N ILE A 398 -5.99 4.93 23.70
CA ILE A 398 -5.52 5.92 22.70
C ILE A 398 -4.23 6.61 23.17
N THR A 399 -4.09 6.89 24.47
CA THR A 399 -2.86 7.46 25.03
C THR A 399 -1.68 6.50 24.85
N CYS A 400 -1.85 5.21 25.15
CA CYS A 400 -0.85 4.18 24.91
C CYS A 400 -0.50 4.05 23.42
N ALA A 401 -1.50 4.07 22.53
CA ALA A 401 -1.29 4.01 21.08
C ALA A 401 -0.49 5.22 20.57
N LEU A 402 -0.80 6.43 21.05
CA LEU A 402 -0.04 7.63 20.71
C LEU A 402 1.41 7.55 21.20
N TRP A 403 1.64 7.13 22.44
CA TRP A 403 2.99 6.91 22.95
C TRP A 403 3.75 5.85 22.15
N PHE A 404 3.10 4.74 21.80
CA PHE A 404 3.69 3.70 20.96
C PHE A 404 4.09 4.24 19.57
N SER A 405 3.22 5.03 18.93
CA SER A 405 3.53 5.70 17.67
C SER A 405 4.71 6.68 17.80
N THR A 406 4.82 7.42 18.91
CA THR A 406 5.96 8.33 19.14
C THR A 406 7.26 7.57 19.37
N PHE A 407 7.18 6.40 20.04
CA PHE A 407 8.35 5.57 20.31
C PHE A 407 8.90 4.95 19.02
N GLN A 408 8.02 4.50 18.11
CA GLN A 408 8.44 4.02 16.79
C GLN A 408 9.15 5.13 15.99
N ASN A 409 8.62 6.36 16.02
CA ASN A 409 9.16 7.50 15.27
C ASN A 409 10.16 8.35 16.07
N LYS A 410 10.78 7.81 17.13
CA LYS A 410 11.65 8.58 18.06
C LYS A 410 12.84 9.26 17.37
N ASN A 411 13.35 8.66 16.30
CA ASN A 411 14.49 9.20 15.54
C ASN A 411 14.07 10.47 14.78
N GLU A 412 12.86 10.50 14.21
CA GLU A 412 12.30 11.67 13.54
C GLU A 412 12.03 12.82 14.53
N LEU A 413 11.52 12.48 15.72
CA LEU A 413 11.29 13.44 16.80
C LEU A 413 12.60 14.08 17.25
N THR A 414 13.64 13.26 17.47
CA THR A 414 14.98 13.73 17.89
C THR A 414 15.60 14.65 16.84
N TYR A 415 15.52 14.26 15.56
CA TYR A 415 16.00 15.09 14.45
C TYR A 415 15.28 16.45 14.39
N THR A 416 13.94 16.44 14.49
CA THR A 416 13.11 17.65 14.44
C THR A 416 13.45 18.61 15.59
N MET A 417 13.63 18.09 16.80
CA MET A 417 14.03 18.90 17.96
C MET A 417 15.45 19.45 17.84
N GLN A 418 16.38 18.68 17.30
CA GLN A 418 17.79 19.07 17.20
C GLN A 418 18.05 20.08 16.06
N LYS A 419 17.34 19.96 14.94
CA LYS A 419 17.50 20.84 13.76
C LYS A 419 16.48 21.99 13.71
N ARG A 420 15.52 22.05 14.64
CA ARG A 420 14.40 23.02 14.66
C ARG A 420 13.65 23.14 13.31
N LYS A 421 13.65 22.07 12.52
CA LYS A 421 12.99 22.02 11.22
C LYS A 421 11.78 21.10 11.33
N LEU A 422 10.58 21.67 11.22
CA LEU A 422 9.32 20.92 11.30
C LEU A 422 9.14 20.06 10.05
N ILE A 423 8.99 18.75 10.26
CA ILE A 423 8.63 17.79 9.21
C ILE A 423 7.16 17.44 9.42
N LEU A 424 6.30 17.93 8.53
CA LEU A 424 4.87 17.66 8.54
C LEU A 424 4.53 16.81 7.31
N TYR A 425 4.07 15.58 7.56
CA TYR A 425 3.63 14.65 6.53
C TYR A 425 2.44 13.83 7.01
N TRP A 426 1.50 13.52 6.11
CA TRP A 426 0.42 12.59 6.41
C TRP A 426 0.43 11.49 5.36
N ASN A 427 0.90 10.31 5.77
CA ASN A 427 0.83 9.12 4.93
C ASN A 427 -0.61 8.59 4.90
N LYS A 428 -0.94 7.88 3.81
CA LYS A 428 -2.25 7.24 3.63
C LYS A 428 -2.56 6.27 4.78
N GLU A 429 -1.56 5.50 5.19
CA GLU A 429 -1.64 4.54 6.29
C GLU A 429 -1.90 5.23 7.65
N ASN A 430 -1.14 6.28 7.96
CA ASN A 430 -1.29 7.05 9.20
C ASN A 430 -2.70 7.63 9.35
N THR A 431 -3.23 8.14 8.24
CA THR A 431 -4.58 8.70 8.19
C THR A 431 -5.63 7.62 8.46
N LEU A 432 -5.44 6.43 7.89
CA LEU A 432 -6.36 5.30 8.07
C LEU A 432 -6.32 4.76 9.52
N PHE A 433 -5.13 4.62 10.13
CA PHE A 433 -5.02 4.23 11.55
C PHE A 433 -5.68 5.23 12.48
N THR A 434 -5.48 6.53 12.24
CA THR A 434 -6.09 7.60 13.03
C THR A 434 -7.61 7.55 12.92
N TYR A 435 -8.14 7.36 11.71
CA TYR A 435 -9.58 7.20 11.49
C TYR A 435 -10.15 6.00 12.26
N VAL A 436 -9.51 4.83 12.19
CA VAL A 436 -9.99 3.61 12.87
C VAL A 436 -10.06 3.83 14.39
N LEU A 437 -9.04 4.43 15.01
CA LEU A 437 -9.07 4.69 16.45
C LEU A 437 -10.12 5.74 16.84
N LEU A 438 -10.35 6.77 16.01
CA LEU A 438 -11.43 7.74 16.24
C LEU A 438 -12.81 7.08 16.13
N PHE A 439 -13.00 6.19 15.15
CA PHE A 439 -14.26 5.47 14.97
C PHE A 439 -14.55 4.52 16.14
N ILE A 440 -13.54 3.79 16.63
CA ILE A 440 -13.66 2.99 17.85
C ILE A 440 -14.09 3.89 19.02
N GLY A 441 -13.50 5.07 19.16
CA GLY A 441 -13.88 6.05 20.18
C GLY A 441 -15.33 6.52 20.09
N LEU A 442 -15.82 6.76 18.88
CA LEU A 442 -17.21 7.12 18.67
C LEU A 442 -18.16 6.00 19.15
N LEU A 443 -17.84 4.75 18.83
CA LEU A 443 -18.62 3.60 19.28
C LEU A 443 -18.55 3.40 20.80
N THR A 444 -17.37 3.57 21.43
CA THR A 444 -17.25 3.43 22.90
C THR A 444 -18.05 4.50 23.64
N VAL A 445 -18.04 5.74 23.15
CA VAL A 445 -18.89 6.82 23.69
C VAL A 445 -20.36 6.45 23.51
N GLY A 446 -20.77 6.01 22.32
CA GLY A 446 -22.13 5.56 22.05
C GLY A 446 -22.61 4.46 23.01
N MET A 447 -21.80 3.41 23.19
CA MET A 447 -22.05 2.29 24.12
C MET A 447 -22.20 2.73 25.58
N SER A 448 -21.60 3.86 25.94
CA SER A 448 -21.62 4.38 27.30
C SER A 448 -22.82 5.28 27.59
N ILE A 449 -23.41 5.92 26.56
CA ILE A 449 -24.52 6.88 26.71
C ILE A 449 -25.89 6.38 26.21
N VAL A 450 -25.91 5.51 25.20
CA VAL A 450 -27.16 4.96 24.63
C VAL A 450 -27.46 3.63 25.33
N MET A 451 -28.59 3.56 26.01
CA MET A 451 -28.93 2.41 26.84
C MET A 451 -29.66 1.31 26.05
N GLY A 452 -29.40 0.04 26.39
CA GLY A 452 -30.12 -1.11 25.83
C GLY A 452 -29.36 -1.88 24.74
N LYS A 453 -30.08 -2.68 23.95
CA LYS A 453 -29.51 -3.59 22.93
C LYS A 453 -29.31 -2.90 21.58
N SER A 454 -30.07 -1.86 21.28
CA SER A 454 -30.02 -1.08 20.04
C SER A 454 -28.62 -0.55 19.75
N ILE A 455 -27.86 -0.15 20.78
CA ILE A 455 -26.48 0.32 20.59
C ILE A 455 -25.52 -0.81 20.19
N ILE A 456 -25.75 -2.05 20.67
CA ILE A 456 -24.97 -3.22 20.25
C ILE A 456 -25.23 -3.50 18.77
N ILE A 457 -26.51 -3.47 18.36
CA ILE A 457 -26.91 -3.66 16.97
C ILE A 457 -26.30 -2.57 16.09
N LEU A 458 -26.37 -1.30 16.52
CA LEU A 458 -25.77 -0.18 15.79
C LEU A 458 -24.25 -0.36 15.63
N CYS A 459 -23.54 -0.76 16.68
CA CYS A 459 -22.10 -1.02 16.62
C CYS A 459 -21.76 -2.14 15.62
N LEU A 460 -22.49 -3.26 15.68
CA LEU A 460 -22.28 -4.39 14.77
C LEU A 460 -22.54 -4.00 13.31
N VAL A 461 -23.67 -3.33 13.05
CA VAL A 461 -24.01 -2.85 11.70
C VAL A 461 -22.97 -1.85 11.20
N SER A 462 -22.53 -0.93 12.05
CA SER A 462 -21.54 0.08 11.66
C SER A 462 -20.17 -0.53 11.35
N LEU A 463 -19.75 -1.56 12.09
CA LEU A 463 -18.53 -2.32 11.80
C LEU A 463 -18.64 -3.12 10.49
N CYS A 464 -19.80 -3.75 10.23
CA CYS A 464 -20.05 -4.44 8.98
C CYS A 464 -20.00 -3.49 7.79
N ILE A 465 -20.65 -2.32 7.89
CA ILE A 465 -20.61 -1.30 6.83
C ILE A 465 -19.18 -0.79 6.63
N LEU A 466 -18.41 -0.55 7.71
CA LEU A 466 -17.01 -0.15 7.60
C LEU A 466 -16.16 -1.18 6.84
N PHE A 467 -16.36 -2.48 7.12
CA PHE A 467 -15.66 -3.55 6.41
C PHE A 467 -16.04 -3.59 4.92
N ILE A 468 -17.33 -3.44 4.61
CA ILE A 468 -17.82 -3.37 3.22
C ILE A 468 -17.24 -2.15 2.50
N LEU A 469 -17.24 -0.97 3.13
CA LEU A 469 -16.64 0.24 2.58
C LEU A 469 -15.13 0.06 2.33
N GLY A 470 -14.41 -0.59 3.25
CA GLY A 470 -12.99 -0.92 3.07
C GLY A 470 -12.75 -1.88 1.90
N ALA A 471 -13.55 -2.93 1.78
CA ALA A 471 -13.46 -3.89 0.67
C ALA A 471 -13.78 -3.23 -0.68
N LEU A 472 -14.81 -2.38 -0.73
CA LEU A 472 -15.16 -1.60 -1.91
C LEU A 472 -14.03 -0.63 -2.26
N ALA A 473 -13.50 0.12 -1.30
CA ALA A 473 -12.39 1.04 -1.52
C ALA A 473 -11.15 0.32 -2.09
N PHE A 474 -10.82 -0.87 -1.57
CA PHE A 474 -9.73 -1.70 -2.09
C PHE A 474 -10.00 -2.17 -3.52
N TRP A 475 -11.22 -2.64 -3.80
CA TRP A 475 -11.62 -3.10 -5.13
C TRP A 475 -11.60 -1.97 -6.16
N PHE A 476 -12.19 -0.81 -5.85
CA PHE A 476 -12.19 0.37 -6.72
C PHE A 476 -10.78 0.93 -6.94
N ASN A 477 -9.94 0.94 -5.91
CA ASN A 477 -8.55 1.35 -6.05
C ASN A 477 -7.79 0.43 -7.03
N THR A 478 -8.00 -0.89 -6.92
CA THR A 478 -7.37 -1.88 -7.79
C THR A 478 -7.85 -1.77 -9.24
N ARG A 479 -9.14 -1.51 -9.45
CA ARG A 479 -9.74 -1.54 -10.79
C ARG A 479 -9.69 -0.21 -11.52
N TYR A 480 -9.84 0.91 -10.81
CA TYR A 480 -10.05 2.24 -11.38
C TYR A 480 -9.04 3.29 -10.89
N LYS A 481 -8.02 2.90 -10.12
CA LYS A 481 -7.01 3.82 -9.54
C LYS A 481 -7.64 5.02 -8.81
N LEU A 482 -8.67 4.75 -8.00
CA LEU A 482 -9.40 5.75 -7.24
C LEU A 482 -8.46 6.59 -6.36
N SER A 483 -8.62 7.91 -6.34
CA SER A 483 -7.80 8.78 -5.50
C SER A 483 -8.10 8.57 -4.01
N PHE A 484 -7.06 8.63 -3.18
CA PHE A 484 -7.17 8.42 -1.73
C PHE A 484 -8.09 9.45 -1.04
N ASN A 485 -8.16 10.67 -1.58
CA ASN A 485 -9.00 11.74 -1.05
C ASN A 485 -10.50 11.39 -1.10
N ILE A 486 -10.93 10.67 -2.15
CA ILE A 486 -12.32 10.20 -2.26
C ILE A 486 -12.61 9.17 -1.16
N ILE A 487 -11.67 8.23 -0.94
CA ILE A 487 -11.81 7.19 0.09
C ILE A 487 -11.97 7.83 1.47
N ILE A 488 -11.11 8.78 1.83
CA ILE A 488 -11.19 9.49 3.11
C ILE A 488 -12.48 10.29 3.23
N SER A 489 -12.93 10.96 2.17
CA SER A 489 -14.19 11.73 2.19
C SER A 489 -15.40 10.84 2.49
N VAL A 490 -15.46 9.65 1.91
CA VAL A 490 -16.52 8.66 2.18
C VAL A 490 -16.45 8.17 3.63
N LEU A 491 -15.25 7.88 4.14
CA LEU A 491 -15.05 7.46 5.53
C LEU A 491 -15.47 8.55 6.53
N VAL A 492 -15.13 9.81 6.27
CA VAL A 492 -15.53 10.95 7.11
C VAL A 492 -17.05 11.13 7.10
N LEU A 493 -17.70 11.02 5.93
CA LEU A 493 -19.16 11.11 5.83
C LEU A 493 -19.84 9.99 6.62
N PHE A 494 -19.30 8.77 6.55
CA PHE A 494 -19.80 7.64 7.32
C PHE A 494 -19.64 7.86 8.83
N PHE A 495 -18.48 8.35 9.29
CA PHE A 495 -18.25 8.71 10.69
C PHE A 495 -19.28 9.74 11.20
N LEU A 496 -19.52 10.80 10.43
CA LEU A 496 -20.51 11.83 10.77
C LEU A 496 -21.93 11.25 10.82
N GLY A 497 -22.30 10.40 9.87
CA GLY A 497 -23.59 9.72 9.86
C GLY A 497 -23.81 8.87 11.12
N VAL A 498 -22.82 8.06 11.51
CA VAL A 498 -22.89 7.26 12.74
C VAL A 498 -22.97 8.15 13.98
N ALA A 499 -22.23 9.26 14.03
CA ALA A 499 -22.29 10.19 15.15
C ALA A 499 -23.67 10.85 15.32
N VAL A 500 -24.31 11.23 14.21
CA VAL A 500 -25.68 11.76 14.21
C VAL A 500 -26.67 10.70 14.70
N ILE A 501 -26.55 9.45 14.22
CA ILE A 501 -27.44 8.36 14.65
C ILE A 501 -27.28 8.08 16.15
N ILE A 502 -26.05 8.06 16.67
CA ILE A 502 -25.79 7.92 18.12
C ILE A 502 -26.40 9.09 18.89
N GLY A 503 -26.24 10.32 18.41
CA GLY A 503 -26.82 11.52 19.03
C GLY A 503 -28.34 11.49 19.10
N VAL A 504 -29.00 11.11 18.00
CA VAL A 504 -30.46 10.94 17.97
C VAL A 504 -30.90 9.79 18.89
N SER A 505 -30.18 8.68 18.90
CA SER A 505 -30.46 7.53 19.78
C SER A 505 -30.30 7.90 21.25
N PHE A 506 -29.36 8.78 21.59
CA PHE A 506 -29.17 9.29 22.94
C PHE A 506 -30.35 10.15 23.43
N LEU A 507 -30.96 10.94 22.54
CA LEU A 507 -32.12 11.77 22.87
C LEU A 507 -33.41 10.95 23.03
N ILE A 508 -33.61 9.94 22.18
CA ILE A 508 -34.84 9.15 22.16
C ILE A 508 -34.80 7.99 23.18
N GLN A 509 -33.63 7.38 23.40
CA GLN A 509 -33.43 6.17 24.21
C GLN A 509 -34.46 5.07 23.86
N PRO A 510 -34.38 4.47 22.66
CA PRO A 510 -35.46 3.66 22.09
C PRO A 510 -35.79 2.37 22.86
N ASP A 511 -34.81 1.80 23.57
CA ASP A 511 -34.91 0.44 24.12
C ASP A 511 -35.38 0.38 25.56
N TYR A 512 -35.33 1.49 26.29
CA TYR A 512 -35.66 1.49 27.69
C TYR A 512 -36.78 2.47 27.98
N THR A 513 -37.79 1.95 28.66
CA THR A 513 -38.89 2.75 29.16
C THR A 513 -39.11 2.39 30.62
N CYS A 514 -39.17 3.42 31.46
CA CYS A 514 -39.32 3.22 32.88
C CYS A 514 -40.80 3.11 33.24
N SER A 515 -41.13 2.15 34.10
CA SER A 515 -42.47 1.94 34.67
C SER A 515 -42.35 1.50 36.12
N ILE A 516 -43.40 1.71 36.90
CA ILE A 516 -43.46 1.34 38.32
C ILE A 516 -44.55 0.28 38.46
N ASN A 517 -44.18 -0.94 38.90
CA ASN A 517 -45.06 -2.12 38.91
C ASN A 517 -45.83 -2.31 37.59
N ASP A 518 -45.13 -2.18 36.45
CA ASP A 518 -45.68 -2.24 35.09
C ASP A 518 -46.69 -1.15 34.71
N ASN A 519 -46.94 -0.18 35.59
CA ASN A 519 -47.76 0.98 35.30
C ASN A 519 -46.88 2.21 35.00
N ARG A 520 -47.15 2.88 33.87
CA ARG A 520 -46.55 4.18 33.53
C ARG A 520 -47.41 5.36 33.97
N SER A 521 -48.71 5.13 34.08
CA SER A 521 -49.62 6.15 34.61
C SER A 521 -49.41 6.23 36.12
N GLY A 522 -49.58 7.43 36.67
CA GLY A 522 -49.42 7.60 38.11
C GLY A 522 -50.45 6.75 38.86
N TYR A 523 -50.05 6.18 40.00
CA TYR A 523 -50.94 5.39 40.85
C TYR A 523 -50.87 5.88 42.30
N SER A 524 -51.98 5.68 43.01
CA SER A 524 -52.08 5.99 44.44
C SER A 524 -51.73 4.77 45.28
N LEU A 525 -50.83 4.96 46.23
CA LEU A 525 -50.44 3.97 47.23
C LEU A 525 -50.99 4.40 48.59
N THR A 526 -51.95 3.62 49.10
CA THR A 526 -52.44 3.76 50.47
C THR A 526 -51.47 3.06 51.43
N ILE A 527 -51.04 3.77 52.46
CA ILE A 527 -50.05 3.31 53.43
C ILE A 527 -50.70 3.23 54.81
N SER A 528 -50.59 2.05 55.42
CA SER A 528 -50.90 1.83 56.84
C SER A 528 -49.70 2.17 57.71
N LEU A 529 -49.92 2.80 58.88
CA LEU A 529 -48.86 3.11 59.83
C LEU A 529 -48.26 1.85 60.45
N ASN A 530 -46.95 1.89 60.74
CA ASN A 530 -46.17 0.81 61.35
C ASN A 530 -46.14 -0.51 60.56
N GLU A 531 -46.69 -0.53 59.36
CA GLU A 531 -46.59 -1.66 58.43
C GLU A 531 -45.53 -1.39 57.36
N LYS A 532 -44.93 -2.47 56.86
CA LYS A 532 -43.96 -2.38 55.79
C LYS A 532 -44.69 -2.17 54.46
N ILE A 533 -44.34 -1.10 53.76
CA ILE A 533 -44.89 -0.81 52.43
C ILE A 533 -44.46 -1.93 51.46
N PRO A 534 -45.39 -2.49 50.64
CA PRO A 534 -45.02 -3.45 49.61
C PRO A 534 -43.97 -2.83 48.68
N LYS A 535 -42.99 -3.62 48.24
CA LYS A 535 -41.91 -3.11 47.39
C LYS A 535 -42.51 -2.58 46.09
N GLN A 536 -42.29 -1.31 45.81
CA GLN A 536 -42.67 -0.70 44.54
C GLN A 536 -41.50 -0.86 43.58
N VAL A 537 -41.59 -1.85 42.69
CA VAL A 537 -40.48 -2.28 41.83
C VAL A 537 -40.51 -1.47 40.54
N ILE A 538 -39.34 -0.96 40.13
CA ILE A 538 -39.15 -0.29 38.85
C ILE A 538 -38.74 -1.31 37.79
N SER A 539 -39.06 -1.05 36.52
CA SER A 539 -38.61 -1.86 35.40
C SER A 539 -37.10 -2.14 35.43
N GLN A 540 -36.72 -3.36 35.04
CA GLN A 540 -35.33 -3.82 35.09
C GLN A 540 -34.42 -2.91 34.26
N LEU A 541 -33.33 -2.46 34.87
CA LEU A 541 -32.38 -1.55 34.26
C LEU A 541 -31.66 -2.19 33.05
N PRO A 542 -31.31 -1.39 32.02
CA PRO A 542 -30.56 -1.89 30.88
C PRO A 542 -29.14 -2.32 31.29
N TRP A 543 -28.58 -3.28 30.55
CA TRP A 543 -27.32 -3.95 30.89
C TRP A 543 -26.11 -2.99 30.99
N ASN A 544 -26.14 -1.86 30.28
CA ASN A 544 -25.11 -0.84 30.29
C ASN A 544 -25.41 0.35 31.23
N CYS A 545 -26.39 0.22 32.13
CA CYS A 545 -26.57 1.16 33.24
C CYS A 545 -25.66 0.74 34.41
N TRP A 546 -24.39 1.16 34.36
CA TRP A 546 -23.34 0.78 35.32
C TRP A 546 -23.58 1.31 36.74
N SER A 547 -24.30 2.43 36.86
CA SER A 547 -24.73 2.99 38.13
C SER A 547 -26.11 3.60 37.94
N SER A 548 -26.95 3.47 38.97
CA SER A 548 -28.29 4.04 38.99
C SER A 548 -28.50 4.86 40.24
N SER A 549 -29.30 5.91 40.12
CA SER A 549 -29.74 6.74 41.24
C SER A 549 -31.18 7.19 41.03
N PHE A 550 -31.94 7.29 42.12
CA PHE A 550 -33.28 7.83 42.08
C PHE A 550 -33.24 9.35 42.13
N GLU A 551 -34.12 9.99 41.36
CA GLU A 551 -34.40 11.42 41.45
C GLU A 551 -35.90 11.61 41.59
N PHE A 552 -36.31 12.28 42.66
CA PHE A 552 -37.70 12.62 42.94
C PHE A 552 -37.89 14.12 42.71
N SER A 553 -39.05 14.53 42.19
CA SER A 553 -39.35 15.97 42.06
C SER A 553 -39.46 16.64 43.42
N ASP A 554 -39.95 15.90 44.41
CA ASP A 554 -40.18 16.39 45.75
C ASP A 554 -39.55 15.46 46.79
N LYS A 555 -39.28 15.97 48.00
CA LYS A 555 -38.66 15.18 49.08
C LYS A 555 -39.61 14.08 49.56
N LEU A 556 -39.12 12.84 49.59
CA LEU A 556 -39.89 11.72 50.10
C LEU A 556 -40.29 11.92 51.57
N PRO A 557 -41.51 11.47 51.97
CA PRO A 557 -41.93 11.46 53.36
C PRO A 557 -40.97 10.65 54.27
N PRO A 558 -40.85 11.02 55.55
CA PRO A 558 -39.98 10.31 56.48
C PRO A 558 -40.38 8.84 56.64
N GLY A 559 -39.40 7.95 56.52
CA GLY A 559 -39.60 6.50 56.61
C GLY A 559 -39.69 5.78 55.26
N ILE A 560 -39.79 6.51 54.14
CA ILE A 560 -39.72 5.97 52.78
C ILE A 560 -38.32 6.19 52.21
N TYR A 561 -37.72 5.14 51.66
CA TYR A 561 -36.40 5.22 51.04
C TYR A 561 -36.35 4.39 49.75
N SER A 562 -35.50 4.82 48.83
CA SER A 562 -35.24 4.12 47.57
C SER A 562 -34.04 3.20 47.70
N VAL A 563 -34.13 2.01 47.12
CA VAL A 563 -33.06 1.02 47.11
C VAL A 563 -32.65 0.72 45.67
N THR A 564 -31.41 1.07 45.33
CA THR A 564 -30.73 0.63 44.11
C THR A 564 -29.78 -0.50 44.48
N LYS A 565 -30.16 -1.75 44.19
CA LYS A 565 -29.24 -2.90 44.22
C LYS A 565 -28.63 -3.09 42.83
N GLY A 566 -27.49 -3.78 42.74
CA GLY A 566 -26.65 -3.87 41.53
C GLY A 566 -27.37 -4.34 40.25
N SER A 567 -26.64 -4.38 39.13
CA SER A 567 -27.16 -4.48 37.74
C SER A 567 -28.25 -5.53 37.46
N ASN A 568 -28.30 -6.62 38.24
CA ASN A 568 -29.21 -7.75 38.00
C ASN A 568 -30.50 -7.69 38.81
N THR A 569 -30.66 -6.73 39.70
CA THR A 569 -31.86 -6.57 40.53
C THR A 569 -32.57 -5.28 40.18
N ALA A 570 -33.87 -5.38 39.91
CA ALA A 570 -34.72 -4.22 39.68
C ALA A 570 -34.67 -3.28 40.91
N PRO A 571 -34.46 -1.96 40.69
CA PRO A 571 -34.49 -0.99 41.77
C PRO A 571 -35.93 -0.88 42.30
N TYR A 572 -36.08 -0.59 43.60
CA TYR A 572 -37.40 -0.52 44.22
C TYR A 572 -37.46 0.52 45.34
N ILE A 573 -38.66 0.97 45.66
CA ILE A 573 -38.96 1.86 46.79
C ILE A 573 -39.60 1.03 47.89
N GLU A 574 -39.13 1.18 49.13
CA GLU A 574 -39.72 0.55 50.32
C GLU A 574 -39.64 1.50 51.52
N GLY A 575 -40.31 1.15 52.61
CA GLY A 575 -40.29 1.99 53.80
C GLY A 575 -41.24 1.52 54.89
N ILE A 576 -41.11 2.16 56.05
CA ILE A 576 -42.03 2.01 57.18
C ILE A 576 -42.35 3.42 57.67
N VAL A 577 -43.61 3.82 57.54
CA VAL A 577 -44.08 5.14 57.97
C VAL A 577 -44.62 5.04 59.39
N ARG A 578 -44.16 5.95 60.26
CA ARG A 578 -44.56 5.99 61.69
C ARG A 578 -45.54 7.12 62.01
N THR A 579 -45.61 8.15 61.17
CA THR A 579 -46.39 9.36 61.41
C THR A 579 -47.26 9.68 60.21
N ASN A 580 -48.47 10.22 60.44
CA ASN A 580 -49.33 10.70 59.38
C ASN A 580 -48.67 11.86 58.61
N PHE A 581 -48.91 11.90 57.31
CA PHE A 581 -48.46 12.97 56.42
C PHE A 581 -49.58 13.31 55.42
N PRO A 582 -49.65 14.55 54.91
CA PRO A 582 -50.64 14.94 53.91
C PRO A 582 -50.41 14.21 52.60
N THR A 583 -51.48 13.95 51.84
CA THR A 583 -51.40 13.29 50.53
C THR A 583 -50.39 13.98 49.64
N PHE A 584 -49.43 13.20 49.16
CA PHE A 584 -48.22 13.69 48.53
C PHE A 584 -47.99 12.95 47.22
N THR A 585 -47.91 13.69 46.12
CA THR A 585 -47.62 13.14 44.80
C THR A 585 -46.22 13.57 44.38
N THR A 586 -45.37 12.62 44.01
CA THR A 586 -44.04 12.92 43.45
C THR A 586 -43.83 12.17 42.14
N ASN A 587 -43.21 12.84 41.18
CA ASN A 587 -42.71 12.20 39.97
C ASN A 587 -41.41 11.45 40.30
N VAL A 588 -41.32 10.23 39.80
CA VAL A 588 -40.18 9.34 40.01
C VAL A 588 -39.36 9.28 38.72
N TYR A 589 -38.09 9.63 38.83
CA TYR A 589 -37.11 9.49 37.77
C TYR A 589 -36.00 8.55 38.20
N ILE A 590 -35.45 7.80 37.24
CA ILE A 590 -34.24 7.02 37.43
C ILE A 590 -33.14 7.57 36.54
N LYS A 591 -32.01 7.92 37.15
CA LYS A 591 -30.80 8.34 36.46
C LYS A 591 -29.88 7.15 36.28
N CYS A 592 -29.37 6.97 35.06
CA CYS A 592 -28.33 6.01 34.75
C CYS A 592 -27.03 6.75 34.43
N VAL A 593 -25.95 6.31 35.07
CA VAL A 593 -24.59 6.84 34.83
C VAL A 593 -24.48 8.37 35.09
N ASP A 594 -25.46 8.93 35.80
CA ASP A 594 -25.70 10.38 36.01
C ASP A 594 -25.88 11.23 34.74
N VAL A 595 -25.95 10.61 33.57
CA VAL A 595 -26.08 11.32 32.28
C VAL A 595 -27.48 11.15 31.70
N THR A 596 -28.03 9.93 31.75
CA THR A 596 -29.36 9.65 31.19
C THR A 596 -30.42 9.66 32.28
N ARG A 597 -31.55 10.32 32.02
CA ARG A 597 -32.68 10.45 32.96
C ARG A 597 -33.92 9.84 32.32
N PHE A 598 -34.55 8.90 33.03
CA PHE A 598 -35.78 8.22 32.59
C PHE A 598 -36.93 8.56 33.53
N TYR A 599 -38.08 8.91 32.97
CA TYR A 599 -39.31 9.12 33.71
C TYR A 599 -40.07 7.80 33.89
N CYS A 600 -40.39 7.45 35.13
CA CYS A 600 -41.00 6.16 35.48
C CYS A 600 -42.51 6.25 35.74
N GLY A 601 -42.98 7.42 36.18
CA GLY A 601 -44.37 7.64 36.58
C GLY A 601 -44.47 8.56 37.80
N ALA A 602 -45.68 8.80 38.27
CA ALA A 602 -45.97 9.56 39.48
C ALA A 602 -46.54 8.64 40.56
N ILE A 603 -46.04 8.71 41.78
CA ILE A 603 -46.61 7.97 42.92
C ILE A 603 -47.31 8.96 43.83
N THR A 604 -48.58 8.69 44.14
CA THR A 604 -49.34 9.44 45.15
C THR A 604 -49.41 8.64 46.44
N PHE A 605 -48.74 9.10 47.48
CA PHE A 605 -48.73 8.47 48.79
C PHE A 605 -49.86 9.02 49.66
N LYS A 606 -50.71 8.14 50.19
CA LYS A 606 -51.84 8.49 51.08
C LYS A 606 -51.75 7.74 52.41
N THR A 607 -52.09 8.41 53.50
CA THR A 607 -52.27 7.78 54.83
C THR A 607 -53.73 7.94 55.23
N CYS A 608 -54.52 6.86 55.16
CA CYS A 608 -55.97 6.90 55.38
C CYS A 608 -56.38 6.16 56.66
N SER A 609 -55.96 4.89 56.81
CA SER A 609 -56.36 3.99 57.91
C SER A 609 -56.05 4.47 59.33
N SER A 610 -55.15 5.44 59.48
CA SER A 610 -54.69 5.98 60.76
C SER A 610 -55.31 7.34 61.14
N ARG A 611 -56.25 7.86 60.34
CA ARG A 611 -56.93 9.14 60.59
C ARG A 611 -58.27 8.91 61.27
N THR A 612 -58.51 9.60 62.39
CA THR A 612 -59.67 9.37 63.27
C THR A 612 -60.76 10.44 63.17
N THR A 613 -60.56 11.51 62.38
CA THR A 613 -61.55 12.58 62.21
C THR A 613 -61.98 12.70 60.75
N GLU A 614 -63.28 12.87 60.53
CA GLU A 614 -63.90 13.00 59.20
C GLU A 614 -63.27 14.12 58.38
N ASP A 615 -63.11 15.31 58.99
CA ASP A 615 -62.49 16.46 58.33
C ASP A 615 -61.04 16.20 57.90
N ASP A 616 -60.24 15.49 58.69
CA ASP A 616 -58.85 15.18 58.37
C ASP A 616 -58.73 14.02 57.35
N CYS A 617 -59.70 13.11 57.32
CA CYS A 617 -59.81 12.05 56.32
C CYS A 617 -60.15 12.61 54.92
N ILE A 618 -61.22 13.40 54.84
CA ILE A 618 -61.72 13.98 53.59
C ILE A 618 -60.70 14.98 53.02
N ARG A 619 -60.09 15.83 53.87
CA ARG A 619 -59.01 16.73 53.43
C ARG A 619 -57.79 16.01 52.84
N ASN A 620 -57.60 14.74 53.20
CA ASN A 620 -56.51 13.92 52.67
C ASN A 620 -56.91 13.14 51.40
N GLY A 621 -58.14 13.30 50.90
CA GLY A 621 -58.63 12.58 49.73
C GLY A 621 -58.76 11.08 49.94
N CYS A 622 -59.14 10.67 51.16
CA CYS A 622 -59.52 9.32 51.56
C CYS A 622 -61.05 9.24 51.74
N ASP A 623 -61.61 8.03 51.68
CA ASP A 623 -63.05 7.82 51.81
C ASP A 623 -63.42 7.58 53.29
N TRP A 624 -64.36 8.35 53.82
CA TRP A 624 -64.82 8.23 55.21
C TRP A 624 -66.09 7.37 55.28
N PHE A 625 -66.05 6.30 56.07
CA PHE A 625 -67.20 5.42 56.30
C PHE A 625 -67.90 5.80 57.62
N SER A 626 -69.00 6.54 57.53
CA SER A 626 -69.75 7.05 58.70
C SER A 626 -70.31 5.96 59.61
N GLU A 627 -70.59 4.76 59.08
CA GLU A 627 -71.13 3.62 59.84
C GLU A 627 -70.09 2.95 60.75
N THR A 628 -68.81 2.99 60.36
CA THR A 628 -67.72 2.32 61.09
C THR A 628 -66.76 3.30 61.76
N GLY A 629 -66.82 4.58 61.42
CA GLY A 629 -65.88 5.61 61.90
C GLY A 629 -64.45 5.40 61.39
N VAL A 630 -64.29 4.71 60.25
CA VAL A 630 -62.99 4.36 59.66
C VAL A 630 -62.76 5.14 58.37
N CYS A 631 -61.54 5.66 58.22
CA CYS A 631 -61.04 6.32 57.01
C CYS A 631 -60.26 5.31 56.14
N GLN A 632 -60.56 5.18 54.84
CA GLN A 632 -59.87 4.25 53.92
C GLN A 632 -59.31 4.92 52.66
#